data_AF-A0A972LVD6-F1
#
_entry.id   AF-A0A972LVD6-F1
#
_cell.length_a   1.000
_cell.length_b   1.000
_cell.length_c   1.000
_cell.angle_alpha   90.00
_cell.angle_beta   90.00
_cell.angle_gamma   90.00
#
_symmetry.space_group_name_H-M   'P 1'
#
loop_
_entity.id
_entity.type
_entity.pdbx_description
1 polymer ?
#
loop_
_entity_poly.entity_id
_entity_poly.type
_entity_poly.pdbx_seq_one_letter_code
_entity_poly.pdbx_strand_id
1 'polypeptide(L)'
;MTGLSLTEKVMIGTALLGGMSGVIGSFAVLRGRALVGDMLAHAALPGVCLAFLIMGSKNMLGLSLGALASGLLAIALVTMIVRWTRTKEDAAIGIVLSTFFGAGVVLLSVIQKPGVGGSKAGLNSYLFGEPGNMLTGDLLLLAGVALIVLLTVGLLFKEFKIVCFDTDFAQSQGWPTLRLDLVMMASLAVVTIVGLPIVGVILMTAMIILPPATARFWTNRLHVMLLLAGLFGIAAALLGTRFGRGLPTGAAIVLTAASFFLLSLLFAPQRGIVARLVAEYRLRKRIAREHLLRSLYELSESQLPQLAKLELKTIRDYRYWRALKNLLQDAAEAGEIVRSGETAQLTPLGLRRAAKLTKAHRLWEMYMMQHVGIASDHVDRDADDVEHLLPEGLLIELEQQLATEGRLPDVVEEVPHSPHKIGAE
;
A
#
# COMPACT_ATOMS: atom_id res chain seq x y z
N MET A 1 15.64 -35.70 -11.67
CA MET A 1 15.89 -34.89 -10.45
C MET A 1 17.01 -35.46 -9.54
N THR A 2 17.67 -36.57 -9.91
CA THR A 2 18.74 -37.22 -9.11
C THR A 2 20.15 -36.65 -9.34
N GLY A 3 20.35 -35.80 -10.35
CA GLY A 3 21.65 -35.17 -10.67
C GLY A 3 21.81 -33.70 -10.25
N LEU A 4 20.84 -33.12 -9.52
CA LEU A 4 20.93 -31.72 -9.07
C LEU A 4 21.91 -31.60 -7.89
N SER A 5 22.77 -30.59 -7.94
CA SER A 5 23.60 -30.17 -6.81
C SER A 5 22.74 -29.61 -5.68
N LEU A 6 23.25 -29.62 -4.45
CA LEU A 6 22.54 -29.12 -3.28
C LEU A 6 22.08 -27.67 -3.46
N THR A 7 22.95 -26.82 -3.99
CA THR A 7 22.65 -25.39 -4.25
C THR A 7 21.52 -25.22 -5.26
N GLU A 8 21.47 -26.04 -6.30
CA GLU A 8 20.36 -26.02 -7.27
C GLU A 8 19.04 -26.47 -6.65
N LYS A 9 19.06 -27.51 -5.81
CA LYS A 9 17.85 -27.94 -5.08
C LYS A 9 17.30 -26.81 -4.22
N VAL A 10 18.15 -26.18 -3.42
CA VAL A 10 17.77 -25.07 -2.55
C VAL A 10 17.24 -23.89 -3.36
N MET A 11 17.91 -23.54 -4.46
CA MET A 11 17.50 -22.44 -5.32
C MET A 11 16.12 -22.69 -5.94
N ILE A 12 15.85 -23.90 -6.45
CA ILE A 12 14.55 -24.25 -7.04
C ILE A 12 13.48 -24.34 -5.95
N GLY A 13 13.76 -25.00 -4.82
CA GLY A 13 12.79 -25.17 -3.74
C GLY A 13 12.38 -23.84 -3.10
N THR A 14 13.34 -22.95 -2.82
CA THR A 14 13.05 -21.61 -2.31
C THR A 14 12.36 -20.72 -3.35
N ALA A 15 12.66 -20.87 -4.64
CA ALA A 15 11.95 -20.17 -5.71
C ALA A 15 10.49 -20.62 -5.83
N LEU A 16 10.23 -21.93 -5.82
CA LEU A 16 8.86 -22.47 -5.80
C LEU A 16 8.10 -21.97 -4.58
N LEU A 17 8.74 -22.02 -3.40
CA LEU A 17 8.17 -21.52 -2.17
C LEU A 17 7.84 -20.02 -2.26
N GLY A 18 8.79 -19.19 -2.67
CA GLY A 18 8.61 -17.74 -2.83
C GLY A 18 7.51 -17.41 -3.84
N GLY A 19 7.43 -18.17 -4.94
CA GLY A 19 6.37 -18.05 -5.94
C GLY A 19 4.98 -18.33 -5.36
N MET A 20 4.78 -19.51 -4.76
CA MET A 20 3.47 -19.88 -4.22
C MET A 20 3.07 -19.04 -3.01
N SER A 21 4.02 -18.74 -2.11
CA SER A 21 3.78 -17.93 -0.90
C SER A 21 3.50 -16.47 -1.25
N GLY A 22 4.14 -15.91 -2.27
CA GLY A 22 3.80 -14.58 -2.80
C GLY A 22 2.39 -14.54 -3.39
N VAL A 23 1.95 -15.57 -4.10
CA VAL A 23 0.59 -15.62 -4.65
C VAL A 23 -0.45 -15.72 -3.53
N ILE A 24 -0.34 -16.71 -2.63
CA ILE A 24 -1.34 -16.88 -1.55
C ILE A 24 -1.26 -15.75 -0.52
N GLY A 25 -0.06 -15.27 -0.22
CA GLY A 25 0.19 -14.16 0.70
C GLY A 25 -0.41 -12.84 0.21
N SER A 26 -0.58 -12.67 -1.10
CA SER A 26 -1.30 -11.51 -1.66
C SER A 26 -2.73 -11.39 -1.16
N PHE A 27 -3.45 -12.49 -1.03
CA PHE A 27 -4.79 -12.46 -0.47
C PHE A 27 -4.79 -12.20 1.04
N ALA A 28 -3.82 -12.76 1.76
CA ALA A 28 -3.64 -12.51 3.19
C ALA A 28 -3.36 -11.02 3.46
N VAL A 29 -2.46 -10.40 2.70
CA VAL A 29 -2.14 -8.96 2.79
C VAL A 29 -3.35 -8.10 2.43
N LEU A 30 -4.07 -8.41 1.36
CA LEU A 30 -5.25 -7.64 0.95
C LEU A 30 -6.38 -7.66 1.98
N ARG A 31 -6.50 -8.75 2.76
CA ARG A 31 -7.50 -8.84 3.84
C ARG A 31 -7.00 -8.35 5.19
N GLY A 32 -5.84 -7.71 5.26
CA GLY A 32 -5.26 -7.23 6.52
C GLY A 32 -4.75 -8.34 7.43
N ARG A 33 -4.60 -9.56 6.93
CA ARG A 33 -4.23 -10.77 7.69
C ARG A 33 -2.77 -11.17 7.44
N ALA A 34 -1.88 -10.20 7.27
CA ALA A 34 -0.49 -10.44 6.91
C ALA A 34 0.26 -11.29 7.97
N LEU A 35 -0.10 -11.15 9.26
CA LEU A 35 0.52 -11.86 10.37
C LEU A 35 -0.01 -13.29 10.59
N VAL A 36 -1.01 -13.75 9.82
CA VAL A 36 -1.53 -15.12 9.95
C VAL A 36 -0.46 -16.16 9.65
N GLY A 37 0.45 -15.89 8.69
CA GLY A 37 1.59 -16.77 8.42
C GLY A 37 2.52 -16.94 9.62
N ASP A 38 2.77 -15.86 10.37
CA ASP A 38 3.61 -15.89 11.57
C ASP A 38 2.93 -16.61 12.73
N MET A 39 1.64 -16.33 12.92
CA MET A 39 0.80 -17.07 13.87
C MET A 39 0.80 -18.57 13.57
N LEU A 40 0.64 -18.98 12.31
CA LEU A 40 0.63 -20.39 11.92
C LEU A 40 1.97 -21.08 12.22
N ALA A 41 3.09 -20.41 11.97
CA ALA A 41 4.41 -20.96 12.21
C ALA A 41 4.66 -21.27 13.69
N HIS A 42 4.24 -20.38 14.59
CA HIS A 42 4.36 -20.60 16.03
C HIS A 42 3.27 -21.52 16.58
N ALA A 43 2.06 -21.48 16.01
CA ALA A 43 0.98 -22.40 16.34
C ALA A 43 1.28 -23.84 15.93
N ALA A 44 2.18 -24.06 14.97
CA ALA A 44 2.65 -25.39 14.62
C ALA A 44 3.47 -26.06 15.75
N LEU A 45 4.19 -25.28 16.57
CA LEU A 45 5.08 -25.80 17.61
C LEU A 45 4.42 -26.78 18.59
N PRO A 46 3.31 -26.43 19.28
CA PRO A 46 2.65 -27.36 20.20
C PRO A 46 2.15 -28.62 19.49
N GLY A 47 1.69 -28.50 18.24
CA GLY A 47 1.26 -29.63 17.41
C GLY A 47 2.38 -30.61 17.09
N VAL A 48 3.55 -30.10 16.67
CA VAL A 48 4.75 -30.92 16.41
C VAL A 48 5.21 -31.62 17.69
N CYS A 49 5.24 -30.90 18.82
CA CYS A 49 5.66 -31.46 20.10
C CYS A 49 4.70 -32.56 20.57
N LEU A 50 3.40 -32.35 20.46
CA LEU A 50 2.40 -33.33 20.86
C LEU A 50 2.43 -34.58 19.95
N ALA A 51 2.56 -34.38 18.64
CA ALA A 51 2.72 -35.49 17.70
C ALA A 51 3.98 -36.31 17.98
N PHE A 52 5.10 -35.65 18.31
CA PHE A 52 6.33 -36.33 18.71
C PHE A 52 6.15 -37.16 19.99
N LEU A 53 5.48 -36.62 21.01
CA LEU A 53 5.21 -37.32 22.27
C LEU A 53 4.33 -38.55 22.08
N ILE A 54 3.29 -38.45 21.24
CA ILE A 54 2.36 -39.57 20.97
C ILE A 54 3.04 -40.65 20.14
N MET A 55 3.79 -40.26 19.10
CA MET A 55 4.31 -41.20 18.10
C MET A 55 5.66 -41.80 18.48
N GLY A 56 6.39 -41.19 19.42
CA GLY A 56 7.70 -41.64 19.93
C GLY A 56 8.85 -41.64 18.90
N SER A 57 8.53 -41.38 17.62
CA SER A 57 9.42 -41.48 16.46
C SER A 57 9.42 -40.19 15.64
N LYS A 58 10.51 -39.94 14.91
CA LYS A 58 10.69 -38.74 14.06
C LYS A 58 10.11 -38.96 12.66
N ASN A 59 8.85 -39.39 12.56
CA ASN A 59 8.21 -39.50 11.24
C ASN A 59 7.79 -38.12 10.74
N MET A 60 8.41 -37.64 9.66
CA MET A 60 8.20 -36.30 9.11
C MET A 60 6.72 -36.04 8.79
N LEU A 61 6.03 -37.03 8.19
CA LEU A 61 4.60 -36.93 7.90
C LEU A 61 3.75 -36.80 9.17
N GLY A 62 4.08 -37.56 10.22
CA GLY A 62 3.40 -37.50 11.50
C GLY A 62 3.55 -36.14 12.19
N LEU A 63 4.76 -35.57 12.15
CA LEU A 63 5.03 -34.24 12.70
C LEU A 63 4.33 -33.13 11.90
N SER A 64 4.32 -33.21 10.57
CA SER A 64 3.61 -32.26 9.72
C SER A 64 2.08 -32.33 9.92
N LEU A 65 1.52 -33.52 10.14
CA LEU A 65 0.10 -33.68 10.48
C LEU A 65 -0.25 -33.06 11.83
N GLY A 66 0.62 -33.23 12.85
CA GLY A 66 0.47 -32.56 14.14
C GLY A 66 0.53 -31.04 14.02
N ALA A 67 1.50 -30.53 13.26
CA ALA A 67 1.61 -29.11 12.94
C ALA A 67 0.35 -28.58 12.26
N LEU A 68 -0.18 -29.31 11.28
CA LEU A 68 -1.40 -28.95 10.54
C LEU A 68 -2.63 -28.95 11.43
N ALA A 69 -2.81 -29.97 12.26
CA ALA A 69 -3.93 -30.03 13.21
C ALA A 69 -3.91 -28.83 14.16
N SER A 70 -2.74 -28.50 14.72
CA SER A 70 -2.58 -27.35 15.61
C SER A 70 -2.77 -26.00 14.89
N GLY A 71 -2.27 -25.86 13.66
CA GLY A 71 -2.47 -24.66 12.85
C GLY A 71 -3.93 -24.44 12.46
N LEU A 72 -4.66 -25.50 12.10
CA LEU A 72 -6.10 -25.43 11.83
C LEU A 72 -6.90 -25.11 13.10
N LEU A 73 -6.50 -25.66 14.24
CA LEU A 73 -7.07 -25.30 15.54
C LEU A 73 -6.86 -23.81 15.83
N ALA A 74 -5.66 -23.27 15.59
CA ALA A 74 -5.37 -21.85 15.75
C ALA A 74 -6.25 -20.97 14.84
N ILE A 75 -6.40 -21.33 13.56
CA ILE A 75 -7.32 -20.65 12.64
C ILE A 75 -8.76 -20.66 13.17
N ALA A 76 -9.23 -21.82 13.64
CA ALA A 76 -10.58 -21.96 14.17
C ALA A 76 -10.78 -21.08 15.41
N LEU A 77 -9.78 -21.02 16.29
CA LEU A 77 -9.82 -20.18 17.49
C LEU A 77 -9.81 -18.68 17.15
N VAL A 78 -8.97 -18.23 16.21
CA VAL A 78 -9.01 -16.83 15.73
C VAL A 78 -10.39 -16.50 15.18
N THR A 79 -10.93 -17.36 14.33
CA THR A 79 -12.27 -17.18 13.74
C THR A 79 -13.35 -17.13 14.81
N MET A 80 -13.28 -17.99 15.82
CA MET A 80 -14.23 -18.03 16.93
C MET A 80 -14.15 -16.78 17.80
N ILE A 81 -12.94 -16.33 18.15
CA ILE A 81 -12.72 -15.10 18.93
C ILE A 81 -13.32 -13.91 18.18
N VAL A 82 -12.94 -13.70 16.91
CA VAL A 82 -13.43 -12.57 16.11
C VAL A 82 -14.95 -12.61 15.93
N ARG A 83 -15.55 -13.80 15.83
CA ARG A 83 -16.99 -13.94 15.62
C ARG A 83 -17.79 -13.69 16.91
N TRP A 84 -17.28 -14.09 18.07
CA TRP A 84 -18.05 -14.07 19.33
C TRP A 84 -17.68 -12.90 20.25
N THR A 85 -16.56 -12.22 19.98
CA THR A 85 -16.13 -11.05 20.76
C THR A 85 -16.02 -9.81 19.87
N ARG A 86 -15.82 -8.63 20.49
CA ARG A 86 -15.53 -7.37 19.79
C ARG A 86 -14.03 -7.17 19.56
N THR A 87 -13.25 -8.24 19.59
CA THR A 87 -11.80 -8.19 19.46
C THR A 87 -11.41 -7.99 18.00
N LYS A 88 -10.55 -7.01 17.71
CA LYS A 88 -10.00 -6.82 16.36
C LYS A 88 -9.24 -8.06 15.91
N GLU A 89 -9.28 -8.35 14.62
CA GLU A 89 -8.67 -9.55 14.06
C GLU A 89 -7.16 -9.66 14.34
N ASP A 90 -6.41 -8.57 14.19
CA ASP A 90 -4.97 -8.55 14.52
C ASP A 90 -4.69 -8.89 16.00
N ALA A 91 -5.56 -8.44 16.91
CA ALA A 91 -5.44 -8.76 18.33
C ALA A 91 -5.77 -10.23 18.61
N ALA A 92 -6.77 -10.80 17.92
CA ALA A 92 -7.09 -12.23 18.04
C ALA A 92 -5.93 -13.11 17.54
N ILE A 93 -5.32 -12.74 16.41
CA ILE A 93 -4.12 -13.40 15.87
C ILE A 93 -2.98 -13.33 16.91
N GLY A 94 -2.72 -12.17 17.50
CA GLY A 94 -1.68 -11.97 18.52
C GLY A 94 -1.90 -12.78 19.81
N ILE A 95 -3.15 -12.90 20.27
CA ILE A 95 -3.52 -13.72 21.43
C ILE A 95 -3.21 -15.20 21.13
N VAL A 96 -3.73 -15.72 20.02
CA VAL A 96 -3.54 -17.13 19.65
C VAL A 96 -2.07 -17.46 19.41
N LEU A 97 -1.35 -16.59 18.70
CA LEU A 97 0.10 -16.66 18.51
C LEU A 97 0.83 -16.84 19.85
N SER A 98 0.59 -15.92 20.80
CA SER A 98 1.31 -15.90 22.08
C SER A 98 0.99 -17.12 22.95
N THR A 99 -0.29 -17.51 23.01
CA THR A 99 -0.73 -18.66 23.80
C THR A 99 -0.17 -19.97 23.25
N PHE A 100 -0.26 -20.19 21.94
CA PHE A 100 0.25 -21.42 21.33
C PHE A 100 1.77 -21.50 21.38
N PHE A 101 2.46 -20.37 21.17
CA PHE A 101 3.90 -20.32 21.31
C PHE A 101 4.33 -20.68 22.73
N GLY A 102 3.72 -20.07 23.75
CA GLY A 102 3.99 -20.39 25.16
C GLY A 102 3.75 -21.86 25.48
N ALA A 103 2.61 -22.42 25.03
CA ALA A 103 2.30 -23.84 25.20
C ALA A 103 3.33 -24.75 24.49
N GLY A 104 3.72 -24.40 23.27
CA GLY A 104 4.74 -25.11 22.50
C GLY A 104 6.10 -25.11 23.18
N VAL A 105 6.53 -23.98 23.73
CA VAL A 105 7.80 -23.86 24.48
C VAL A 105 7.77 -24.71 25.76
N VAL A 106 6.65 -24.74 26.48
CA VAL A 106 6.49 -25.62 27.66
C VAL A 106 6.60 -27.10 27.26
N LEU A 107 5.89 -27.52 26.21
CA LEU A 107 5.97 -28.89 25.70
C LEU A 107 7.39 -29.25 25.24
N LEU A 108 8.05 -28.34 24.53
CA LEU A 108 9.43 -28.51 24.09
C LEU A 108 10.39 -28.68 25.27
N SER A 109 10.23 -27.86 26.32
CA SER A 109 11.02 -27.98 27.55
C SER A 109 10.81 -29.33 28.24
N VAL A 110 9.58 -29.86 28.28
CA VAL A 110 9.28 -31.20 28.81
C VAL A 110 9.98 -32.29 28.00
N ILE A 111 9.96 -32.20 26.66
CA ILE A 111 10.61 -33.17 25.77
C ILE A 111 12.14 -33.18 25.97
N GLN A 112 12.73 -32.01 26.24
CA GLN A 112 14.18 -31.85 26.43
C GLN A 112 14.68 -32.32 27.80
N LYS A 113 13.80 -32.64 28.76
CA LYS A 113 14.22 -33.13 30.08
C LYS A 113 14.90 -34.51 29.96
N PRO A 114 16.03 -34.74 30.67
CA PRO A 114 16.67 -36.03 30.71
C PRO A 114 15.71 -37.07 31.34
N GLY A 115 15.42 -38.14 30.60
CA GLY A 115 14.54 -39.25 31.03
C GLY A 115 13.32 -39.52 30.14
N VAL A 116 12.77 -38.51 29.46
CA VAL A 116 11.60 -38.68 28.56
C VAL A 116 12.00 -38.74 27.08
N GLY A 117 13.02 -37.99 26.69
CA GLY A 117 13.39 -37.80 25.27
C GLY A 117 14.85 -37.45 25.08
N GLY A 118 15.74 -38.13 25.81
CA GLY A 118 17.19 -37.86 25.89
C GLY A 118 17.78 -37.30 24.60
N SER A 119 18.30 -36.06 24.69
CA SER A 119 19.05 -35.33 23.67
C SER A 119 18.64 -35.62 22.21
N LYS A 120 17.34 -35.64 21.89
CA LYS A 120 16.89 -35.74 20.49
C LYS A 120 17.05 -34.38 19.78
N ALA A 121 18.30 -33.97 19.61
CA ALA A 121 18.82 -32.69 19.09
C ALA A 121 18.50 -32.35 17.62
N GLY A 122 17.36 -32.82 17.07
CA GLY A 122 16.94 -32.53 15.68
C GLY A 122 15.58 -31.83 15.57
N LEU A 123 14.86 -31.62 16.67
CA LEU A 123 13.60 -30.87 16.62
C LEU A 123 13.88 -29.37 16.42
N ASN A 124 14.96 -28.84 17.01
CA ASN A 124 15.39 -27.46 16.78
C ASN A 124 15.72 -27.21 15.30
N SER A 125 16.47 -28.09 14.63
CA SER A 125 16.75 -27.92 13.19
C SER A 125 15.49 -28.02 12.33
N TYR A 126 14.53 -28.88 12.70
CA TYR A 126 13.21 -28.94 12.04
C TYR A 126 12.38 -27.66 12.25
N LEU A 127 12.44 -27.03 13.43
CA LEU A 127 11.64 -25.85 13.75
C LEU A 127 12.25 -24.55 13.21
N PHE A 128 13.58 -24.44 13.22
CA PHE A 128 14.28 -23.26 12.71
C PHE A 128 14.57 -23.33 11.20
N GLY A 129 14.39 -24.51 10.60
CA GLY A 129 14.62 -24.78 9.19
C GLY A 129 16.10 -24.82 8.83
N GLU A 130 16.46 -25.72 7.93
CA GLU A 130 17.84 -25.86 7.47
C GLU A 130 17.89 -26.00 5.95
N PRO A 131 17.86 -24.87 5.21
CA PRO A 131 17.88 -24.89 3.75
C PRO A 131 19.07 -25.68 3.20
N GLY A 132 20.20 -25.68 3.93
CA GLY A 132 21.42 -26.40 3.57
C GLY A 132 21.31 -27.93 3.55
N ASN A 133 20.19 -28.54 3.96
CA ASN A 133 20.00 -29.98 3.94
C ASN A 133 18.75 -30.43 3.13
N MET A 134 18.40 -29.68 2.09
CA MET A 134 17.22 -29.97 1.27
C MET A 134 17.34 -31.30 0.51
N LEU A 135 16.40 -32.20 0.75
CA LEU A 135 16.30 -33.49 0.07
C LEU A 135 15.51 -33.37 -1.24
N THR A 136 15.70 -34.34 -2.15
CA THR A 136 14.89 -34.39 -3.39
C THR A 136 13.40 -34.63 -3.09
N GLY A 137 13.09 -35.30 -1.97
CA GLY A 137 11.71 -35.48 -1.49
C GLY A 137 11.04 -34.15 -1.12
N ASP A 138 11.77 -33.25 -0.46
CA ASP A 138 11.25 -31.93 -0.06
C ASP A 138 10.92 -31.06 -1.29
N LEU A 139 11.74 -31.17 -2.33
CA LEU A 139 11.51 -30.46 -3.59
C LEU A 139 10.25 -30.95 -4.31
N LEU A 140 10.03 -32.27 -4.34
CA LEU A 140 8.81 -32.87 -4.90
C LEU A 140 7.56 -32.50 -4.09
N LEU A 141 7.68 -32.49 -2.76
CA LEU A 141 6.62 -32.07 -1.86
C LEU A 141 6.27 -30.60 -2.07
N LEU A 142 7.26 -29.71 -2.15
CA LEU A 142 7.04 -28.29 -2.46
C LEU A 142 6.43 -28.09 -3.84
N ALA A 143 6.88 -28.82 -4.87
CA ALA A 143 6.30 -28.74 -6.20
C ALA A 143 4.84 -29.19 -6.21
N GLY A 144 4.51 -30.28 -5.50
CA GLY A 144 3.13 -30.77 -5.36
C GLY A 144 2.23 -29.78 -4.64
N VAL A 145 2.70 -29.21 -3.52
CA VAL A 145 1.95 -28.20 -2.77
C VAL A 145 1.78 -26.91 -3.57
N ALA A 146 2.83 -26.44 -4.24
CA ALA A 146 2.76 -25.27 -5.11
C ALA A 146 1.73 -25.49 -6.22
N LEU A 147 1.72 -26.67 -6.86
CA LEU A 147 0.74 -27.00 -7.88
C LEU A 147 -0.69 -26.98 -7.32
N ILE A 148 -0.95 -27.63 -6.19
CA ILE A 148 -2.27 -27.70 -5.56
C ILE A 148 -2.76 -26.30 -5.18
N VAL A 149 -1.91 -25.49 -4.55
CA VAL A 149 -2.27 -24.15 -4.07
C VAL A 149 -2.50 -23.19 -5.23
N LEU A 150 -1.61 -23.17 -6.23
CA LEU A 150 -1.77 -22.32 -7.41
C LEU A 150 -3.00 -22.73 -8.23
N LEU A 151 -3.29 -24.03 -8.34
CA LEU A 151 -4.49 -24.52 -9.00
C LEU A 151 -5.76 -24.14 -8.21
N THR A 152 -5.73 -24.24 -6.89
CA THR A 152 -6.84 -23.80 -6.01
C THR A 152 -7.09 -22.31 -6.19
N VAL A 153 -6.04 -21.49 -6.18
CA VAL A 153 -6.12 -20.04 -6.43
C VAL A 153 -6.64 -19.76 -7.84
N GLY A 154 -6.19 -20.50 -8.85
CA GLY A 154 -6.62 -20.34 -10.24
C GLY A 154 -8.09 -20.68 -10.45
N LEU A 155 -8.56 -21.79 -9.88
CA LEU A 155 -9.96 -22.22 -9.96
C LEU A 155 -10.90 -21.30 -9.18
N LEU A 156 -10.48 -20.89 -7.97
CA LEU A 156 -11.27 -20.03 -7.08
C LEU A 156 -10.92 -18.54 -7.20
N PHE A 157 -10.29 -18.11 -8.31
CA PHE A 157 -9.78 -16.75 -8.44
C PHE A 157 -10.89 -15.69 -8.33
N LYS A 158 -12.05 -15.94 -8.98
CA LYS A 158 -13.18 -15.00 -8.96
C LYS A 158 -13.82 -14.94 -7.57
N GLU A 159 -13.90 -16.08 -6.89
CA GLU A 159 -14.44 -16.22 -5.54
C GLU A 159 -13.54 -15.58 -4.49
N PHE A 160 -12.22 -15.81 -4.55
CA PHE A 160 -11.27 -15.14 -3.65
C PHE A 160 -11.23 -13.65 -3.89
N LYS A 161 -11.30 -13.21 -5.16
CA LYS A 161 -11.36 -11.79 -5.49
C LYS A 161 -12.54 -11.10 -4.80
N ILE A 162 -13.76 -11.63 -4.93
CA ILE A 162 -14.93 -10.95 -4.36
C ILE A 162 -14.86 -10.91 -2.83
N VAL A 163 -14.49 -12.03 -2.19
CA VAL A 163 -14.37 -12.13 -0.73
C VAL A 163 -13.29 -11.20 -0.16
N CYS A 164 -12.20 -10.96 -0.90
CA CYS A 164 -11.13 -10.06 -0.46
C CYS A 164 -11.48 -8.57 -0.52
N PHE A 165 -12.34 -8.15 -1.47
CA PHE A 165 -12.66 -6.73 -1.65
C PHE A 165 -13.98 -6.33 -1.02
N ASP A 166 -14.98 -7.20 -1.04
CA ASP A 166 -16.29 -6.92 -0.47
C ASP A 166 -16.99 -8.21 -0.04
N THR A 167 -16.90 -8.50 1.27
CA THR A 167 -17.51 -9.71 1.84
C THR A 167 -19.03 -9.60 1.91
N ASP A 168 -19.58 -8.40 2.12
CA ASP A 168 -21.03 -8.19 2.26
C ASP A 168 -21.73 -8.33 0.90
N PHE A 169 -21.11 -7.79 -0.16
CA PHE A 169 -21.55 -8.00 -1.55
C PHE A 169 -21.43 -9.45 -2.00
N ALA A 170 -20.42 -10.18 -1.53
CA ALA A 170 -20.32 -11.61 -1.80
C ALA A 170 -21.45 -12.40 -1.10
N GLN A 171 -21.78 -12.05 0.14
CA GLN A 171 -22.88 -12.67 0.88
C GLN A 171 -24.25 -12.37 0.26
N SER A 172 -24.49 -11.13 -0.19
CA SER A 172 -25.77 -10.76 -0.82
C SER A 172 -26.00 -11.49 -2.15
N GLN A 173 -24.92 -11.85 -2.86
CA GLN A 173 -24.97 -12.72 -4.04
C GLN A 173 -25.06 -14.22 -3.74
N GLY A 174 -25.11 -14.62 -2.46
CA GLY A 174 -25.26 -16.01 -2.04
C GLY A 174 -23.97 -16.82 -2.04
N TRP A 175 -22.79 -16.19 -2.15
CA TRP A 175 -21.52 -16.91 -2.06
C TRP A 175 -21.26 -17.40 -0.62
N PRO A 176 -20.74 -18.62 -0.41
CA PRO A 176 -20.42 -19.14 0.91
C PRO A 176 -19.10 -18.55 1.42
N THR A 177 -19.11 -17.26 1.77
CA THR A 177 -17.93 -16.46 2.14
C THR A 177 -17.08 -17.10 3.24
N LEU A 178 -17.71 -17.68 4.27
CA LEU A 178 -17.01 -18.39 5.34
C LEU A 178 -16.21 -19.59 4.82
N ARG A 179 -16.77 -20.39 3.90
CA ARG A 179 -16.08 -21.55 3.33
C ARG A 179 -14.91 -21.12 2.45
N LEU A 180 -15.12 -20.08 1.65
CA LEU A 180 -14.09 -19.52 0.78
C LEU A 180 -12.91 -18.96 1.60
N ASP A 181 -13.22 -18.24 2.69
CA ASP A 181 -12.22 -17.74 3.62
C ASP A 181 -11.43 -18.90 4.27
N LEU A 182 -12.13 -19.94 4.74
CA LEU A 182 -11.49 -21.13 5.30
C LEU A 182 -10.58 -21.85 4.29
N VAL A 183 -10.99 -21.96 3.02
CA VAL A 183 -10.14 -22.57 1.97
C VAL A 183 -8.88 -21.75 1.73
N MET A 184 -9.00 -20.42 1.71
CA MET A 184 -7.86 -19.52 1.55
C MET A 184 -6.91 -19.59 2.75
N MET A 185 -7.44 -19.56 3.98
CA MET A 185 -6.65 -19.74 5.20
C MET A 185 -6.00 -21.12 5.28
N ALA A 186 -6.72 -22.19 4.90
CA ALA A 186 -6.18 -23.54 4.86
C ALA A 186 -5.06 -23.67 3.83
N SER A 187 -5.20 -23.03 2.66
CA SER A 187 -4.14 -22.98 1.64
C SER A 187 -2.90 -22.28 2.19
N LEU A 188 -3.07 -21.15 2.89
CA LEU A 188 -1.98 -20.46 3.56
C LEU A 188 -1.34 -21.34 4.66
N ALA A 189 -2.15 -22.05 5.46
CA ALA A 189 -1.68 -22.97 6.49
C ALA A 189 -0.82 -24.10 5.91
N VAL A 190 -1.30 -24.74 4.84
CA VAL A 190 -0.55 -25.80 4.16
C VAL A 190 0.79 -25.28 3.64
N VAL A 191 0.81 -24.13 2.98
CA VAL A 191 2.07 -23.51 2.50
C VAL A 191 3.02 -23.21 3.65
N THR A 192 2.54 -22.61 4.73
CA THR A 192 3.36 -22.25 5.89
C THR A 192 3.95 -23.49 6.56
N ILE A 193 3.12 -24.50 6.85
CA ILE A 193 3.52 -25.69 7.60
C ILE A 193 4.47 -26.57 6.80
N VAL A 194 4.24 -26.70 5.49
CA VAL A 194 5.13 -27.46 4.60
C VAL A 194 6.46 -26.73 4.39
N GLY A 195 6.42 -25.39 4.30
CA GLY A 195 7.63 -24.59 4.10
C GLY A 195 8.51 -24.44 5.33
N LEU A 196 7.94 -24.51 6.54
CA LEU A 196 8.63 -24.23 7.79
C LEU A 196 9.86 -25.13 8.03
N PRO A 197 9.82 -26.46 7.85
CA PRO A 197 10.99 -27.31 8.06
C PRO A 197 12.13 -27.08 7.08
N ILE A 198 11.77 -26.58 5.89
CA ILE A 198 12.70 -26.42 4.78
C ILE A 198 13.43 -25.09 4.90
N VAL A 199 12.67 -24.05 5.22
CA VAL A 199 13.09 -22.66 5.02
C VAL A 199 13.18 -21.88 6.34
N GLY A 200 12.46 -22.33 7.36
CA GLY A 200 12.45 -21.73 8.70
C GLY A 200 11.36 -20.68 8.87
N VAL A 201 10.97 -20.45 10.13
CA VAL A 201 9.87 -19.53 10.51
C VAL A 201 10.07 -18.13 9.92
N ILE A 202 11.24 -17.52 10.11
CA ILE A 202 11.51 -16.12 9.74
C ILE A 202 11.41 -15.92 8.22
N LEU A 203 12.01 -16.81 7.43
CA LEU A 203 11.95 -16.66 5.99
C LEU A 203 10.56 -17.01 5.44
N MET A 204 9.84 -17.96 6.04
CA MET A 204 8.45 -18.23 5.67
C MET A 204 7.55 -17.01 5.82
N THR A 205 7.61 -16.33 6.96
CA THR A 205 6.78 -15.14 7.21
C THR A 205 7.18 -14.00 6.29
N ALA A 206 8.47 -13.81 6.07
CA ALA A 206 8.99 -12.83 5.12
C ALA A 206 8.49 -13.06 3.69
N MET A 207 8.48 -14.31 3.19
CA MET A 207 8.02 -14.63 1.84
C MET A 207 6.49 -14.51 1.67
N ILE A 208 5.72 -14.68 2.74
CA ILE A 208 4.26 -14.46 2.73
C ILE A 208 3.94 -12.96 2.69
N ILE A 209 4.78 -12.09 3.26
CA ILE A 209 4.46 -10.67 3.46
C ILE A 209 5.19 -9.76 2.47
N LEU A 210 6.51 -9.88 2.32
CA LEU A 210 7.34 -8.93 1.57
C LEU A 210 7.04 -8.93 0.07
N PRO A 211 7.00 -10.06 -0.66
CA PRO A 211 6.70 -10.04 -2.09
C PRO A 211 5.32 -9.47 -2.42
N PRO A 212 4.23 -9.82 -1.70
CA PRO A 212 2.94 -9.19 -1.91
C PRO A 212 2.90 -7.70 -1.58
N ALA A 213 3.50 -7.29 -0.46
CA ALA A 213 3.57 -5.90 -0.07
C ALA A 213 4.35 -5.07 -1.12
N THR A 214 5.43 -5.64 -1.66
CA THR A 214 6.23 -5.09 -2.76
C THR A 214 5.36 -4.94 -4.02
N ALA A 215 4.69 -6.00 -4.45
CA ALA A 215 3.82 -6.00 -5.63
C ALA A 215 2.68 -4.97 -5.54
N ARG A 216 2.14 -4.74 -4.34
CA ARG A 216 1.02 -3.81 -4.11
C ARG A 216 1.35 -2.36 -4.44
N PHE A 217 2.63 -1.96 -4.41
CA PHE A 217 3.06 -0.62 -4.79
C PHE A 217 2.98 -0.36 -6.30
N TRP A 218 3.11 -1.42 -7.11
CA TRP A 218 3.22 -1.30 -8.58
C TRP A 218 1.88 -1.40 -9.32
N THR A 219 0.85 -1.97 -8.70
CA THR A 219 -0.42 -2.22 -9.39
C THR A 219 -1.65 -2.14 -8.49
N ASN A 220 -2.77 -1.76 -9.08
CA ASN A 220 -4.10 -1.82 -8.49
C ASN A 220 -4.95 -2.99 -9.04
N ARG A 221 -4.41 -3.77 -9.99
CA ARG A 221 -5.10 -4.92 -10.57
C ARG A 221 -4.66 -6.21 -9.86
N LEU A 222 -5.62 -6.93 -9.25
CA LEU A 222 -5.34 -8.14 -8.46
C LEU A 222 -4.53 -9.19 -9.24
N HIS A 223 -4.92 -9.53 -10.47
CA HIS A 223 -4.19 -10.54 -11.26
C HIS A 223 -2.73 -10.16 -11.51
N VAL A 224 -2.46 -8.88 -11.80
CA VAL A 224 -1.09 -8.37 -11.94
C VAL A 224 -0.35 -8.43 -10.60
N MET A 225 -1.03 -8.13 -9.49
CA MET A 225 -0.45 -8.21 -8.16
C MET A 225 -0.02 -9.64 -7.82
N LEU A 226 -0.85 -10.65 -8.09
CA LEU A 226 -0.50 -12.06 -7.85
C LEU A 226 0.74 -12.47 -8.64
N LEU A 227 0.77 -12.12 -9.93
CA LEU A 227 1.91 -12.42 -10.80
C LEU A 227 3.19 -11.73 -10.31
N LEU A 228 3.11 -10.43 -10.01
CA LEU A 228 4.26 -9.66 -9.50
C LEU A 228 4.73 -10.20 -8.14
N ALA A 229 3.82 -10.54 -7.23
CA ALA A 229 4.19 -11.08 -5.92
C ALA A 229 4.91 -12.42 -6.06
N GLY A 230 4.42 -13.32 -6.92
CA GLY A 230 5.12 -14.57 -7.22
C GLY A 230 6.49 -14.33 -7.87
N LEU A 231 6.58 -13.40 -8.82
CA LEU A 231 7.85 -13.05 -9.48
C LEU A 231 8.86 -12.43 -8.51
N PHE A 232 8.44 -11.52 -7.63
CA PHE A 232 9.31 -10.96 -6.60
C PHE A 232 9.77 -12.02 -5.60
N GLY A 233 8.90 -12.96 -5.23
CA GLY A 233 9.27 -14.09 -4.36
C GLY A 233 10.30 -15.00 -5.01
N ILE A 234 10.09 -15.39 -6.27
CA ILE A 234 11.06 -16.16 -7.07
C ILE A 234 12.38 -15.39 -7.20
N ALA A 235 12.33 -14.12 -7.59
CA ALA A 235 13.52 -13.29 -7.77
C ALA A 235 14.30 -13.14 -6.46
N ALA A 236 13.63 -12.93 -5.33
CA ALA A 236 14.27 -12.81 -4.03
C ALA A 236 14.96 -14.12 -3.61
N ALA A 237 14.31 -15.26 -3.86
CA ALA A 237 14.90 -16.57 -3.59
C ALA A 237 16.13 -16.86 -4.47
N LEU A 238 16.04 -16.60 -5.78
CA LEU A 238 17.14 -16.80 -6.72
C LEU A 238 18.34 -15.89 -6.41
N LEU A 239 18.09 -14.59 -6.26
CA LEU A 239 19.13 -13.59 -6.03
C LEU A 239 19.72 -13.72 -4.63
N GLY A 240 18.89 -13.94 -3.61
CA GLY A 240 19.35 -14.16 -2.23
C GLY A 240 20.21 -15.42 -2.10
N THR A 241 19.83 -16.52 -2.76
CA THR A 241 20.65 -17.75 -2.75
C THR A 241 21.94 -17.59 -3.55
N ARG A 242 21.89 -16.88 -4.69
CA ARG A 242 23.06 -16.72 -5.59
C ARG A 242 24.12 -15.75 -5.04
N PHE A 243 23.69 -14.63 -4.47
CA PHE A 243 24.56 -13.56 -3.96
C PHE A 243 24.88 -13.70 -2.47
N GLY A 244 24.02 -14.38 -1.69
CA GLY A 244 24.24 -14.65 -0.27
C GLY A 244 25.19 -15.81 0.04
N ARG A 245 26.14 -16.15 -0.86
CA ARG A 245 27.09 -17.23 -0.64
C ARG A 245 27.96 -16.92 0.60
N GLY A 246 27.96 -17.82 1.58
CA GLY A 246 28.68 -17.64 2.85
C GLY A 246 27.83 -17.04 3.98
N LEU A 247 26.59 -16.62 3.70
CA LEU A 247 25.61 -16.21 4.70
C LEU A 247 24.56 -17.32 4.91
N PRO A 248 23.83 -17.33 6.05
CA PRO A 248 22.65 -18.17 6.20
C PRO A 248 21.65 -17.89 5.07
N THR A 249 21.38 -18.90 4.24
CA THR A 249 20.57 -18.75 3.02
C THR A 249 19.22 -18.09 3.30
N GLY A 250 18.61 -18.45 4.43
CA GLY A 250 17.35 -17.85 4.88
C GLY A 250 17.43 -16.33 5.01
N ALA A 251 18.39 -15.83 5.79
CA ALA A 251 18.58 -14.41 6.02
C ALA A 251 18.93 -13.63 4.74
N ALA A 252 19.74 -14.21 3.85
CA ALA A 252 20.09 -13.59 2.58
C ALA A 252 18.86 -13.37 1.68
N ILE A 253 17.94 -14.34 1.60
CA ILE A 253 16.69 -14.20 0.85
C ILE A 253 15.79 -13.13 1.49
N VAL A 254 15.67 -13.10 2.83
CA VAL A 254 14.89 -12.06 3.53
C VAL A 254 15.41 -10.67 3.22
N LEU A 255 16.73 -10.44 3.33
CA LEU A 255 17.35 -9.15 3.03
C LEU A 255 17.16 -8.74 1.57
N THR A 256 17.18 -9.71 0.65
CA THR A 256 16.92 -9.46 -0.78
C THR A 256 15.46 -9.08 -1.04
N ALA A 257 14.50 -9.75 -0.40
CA ALA A 257 13.10 -9.35 -0.49
C ALA A 257 12.84 -7.98 0.17
N ALA A 258 13.51 -7.69 1.29
CA ALA A 258 13.41 -6.42 1.98
C ALA A 258 13.98 -5.26 1.12
N SER A 259 15.06 -5.51 0.36
CA SER A 259 15.60 -4.51 -0.56
C SER A 259 14.63 -4.23 -1.71
N PHE A 260 13.95 -5.23 -2.27
CA PHE A 260 12.89 -5.01 -3.26
C PHE A 260 11.72 -4.22 -2.71
N PHE A 261 11.30 -4.52 -1.48
CA PHE A 261 10.28 -3.75 -0.78
C PHE A 261 10.70 -2.29 -0.61
N LEU A 262 11.93 -2.04 -0.14
CA LEU A 262 12.45 -0.69 0.07
C LEU A 262 12.55 0.10 -1.25
N LEU A 263 13.06 -0.54 -2.31
CA LEU A 263 13.11 0.07 -3.64
C LEU A 263 11.70 0.40 -4.15
N SER A 264 10.73 -0.49 -3.94
CA SER A 264 9.34 -0.24 -4.35
C SER A 264 8.68 0.85 -3.52
N LEU A 265 8.95 0.93 -2.22
CA LEU A 265 8.48 1.98 -1.33
C LEU A 265 8.99 3.37 -1.78
N LEU A 266 10.23 3.45 -2.23
CA LEU A 266 10.83 4.71 -2.67
C LEU A 266 10.36 5.12 -4.08
N PHE A 267 10.41 4.18 -5.04
CA PHE A 267 10.34 4.50 -6.47
C PHE A 267 9.00 4.16 -7.15
N ALA A 268 8.03 3.55 -6.46
CA ALA A 268 6.78 3.19 -7.12
C ALA A 268 6.00 4.41 -7.64
N PRO A 269 5.43 4.34 -8.85
CA PRO A 269 4.94 5.52 -9.58
C PRO A 269 3.70 6.18 -8.97
N GLN A 270 2.82 5.40 -8.31
CA GLN A 270 1.57 5.94 -7.73
C GLN A 270 1.59 5.97 -6.19
N ARG A 271 2.38 5.11 -5.57
CA ARG A 271 2.38 4.88 -4.12
C ARG A 271 3.75 5.07 -3.47
N GLY A 272 4.77 5.34 -4.27
CA GLY A 272 6.12 5.59 -3.77
C GLY A 272 6.22 6.95 -3.11
N ILE A 273 7.09 7.05 -2.11
CA ILE A 273 7.32 8.28 -1.36
C ILE A 273 7.84 9.37 -2.30
N VAL A 274 8.77 9.05 -3.20
CA VAL A 274 9.36 10.03 -4.13
C VAL A 274 8.29 10.53 -5.12
N ALA A 275 7.50 9.63 -5.70
CA ALA A 275 6.44 10.02 -6.62
C ALA A 275 5.41 10.94 -5.95
N ARG A 276 5.02 10.64 -4.70
CA ARG A 276 4.11 11.49 -3.91
C ARG A 276 4.71 12.87 -3.63
N LEU A 277 5.97 12.92 -3.18
CA LEU A 277 6.65 14.19 -2.90
C LEU A 277 6.82 15.04 -4.17
N VAL A 278 7.11 14.41 -5.31
CA VAL A 278 7.21 15.12 -6.61
C VAL A 278 5.84 15.62 -7.06
N ALA A 279 4.79 14.81 -6.93
CA ALA A 279 3.43 15.24 -7.27
C ALA A 279 2.97 16.41 -6.39
N GLU A 280 3.22 16.32 -5.08
CA GLU A 280 2.89 17.38 -4.11
C GLU A 280 3.69 18.66 -4.37
N TYR A 281 4.98 18.55 -4.70
CA TYR A 281 5.80 19.69 -5.09
C TYR A 281 5.30 20.34 -6.38
N ARG A 282 4.96 19.54 -7.40
CA ARG A 282 4.39 20.05 -8.66
C ARG A 282 3.04 20.73 -8.46
N LEU A 283 2.18 20.16 -7.62
CA LEU A 283 0.88 20.75 -7.26
C LEU A 283 1.07 22.09 -6.55
N ARG A 284 1.91 22.13 -5.51
CA ARG A 284 2.23 23.37 -4.78
C ARG A 284 2.83 24.44 -5.69
N LYS A 285 3.69 24.07 -6.64
CA LYS A 285 4.25 25.00 -7.62
C LYS A 285 3.18 25.53 -8.58
N ARG A 286 2.25 24.69 -9.02
CA ARG A 286 1.11 25.10 -9.87
C ARG A 286 0.21 26.09 -9.12
N ILE A 287 -0.26 25.72 -7.92
CA ILE A 287 -1.12 26.56 -7.07
C ILE A 287 -0.46 27.92 -6.80
N ALA A 288 0.82 27.92 -6.41
CA ALA A 288 1.55 29.16 -6.16
C ALA A 288 1.67 30.07 -7.40
N ARG A 289 1.75 29.50 -8.60
CA ARG A 289 1.76 30.23 -9.87
C ARG A 289 0.37 30.75 -10.23
N GLU A 290 -0.68 29.97 -9.98
CA GLU A 290 -2.08 30.39 -10.18
C GLU A 290 -2.44 31.55 -9.25
N HIS A 291 -2.06 31.48 -7.96
CA HIS A 291 -2.19 32.61 -7.03
C HIS A 291 -1.41 33.84 -7.49
N LEU A 292 -0.19 33.67 -8.01
CA LEU A 292 0.59 34.80 -8.54
C LEU A 292 -0.16 35.50 -9.67
N LEU A 293 -0.68 34.74 -10.63
CA LEU A 293 -1.46 35.30 -11.74
C LEU A 293 -2.72 36.00 -11.24
N ARG A 294 -3.46 35.38 -10.32
CA ARG A 294 -4.65 35.97 -9.71
C ARG A 294 -4.34 37.28 -8.98
N SER A 295 -3.30 37.30 -8.13
CA SER A 295 -2.87 38.52 -7.43
C SER A 295 -2.46 39.63 -8.40
N LEU A 296 -1.77 39.29 -9.50
CA LEU A 296 -1.43 40.28 -10.53
C LEU A 296 -2.68 40.83 -11.23
N TYR A 297 -3.71 40.01 -11.45
CA TYR A 297 -4.97 40.44 -12.01
C TYR A 297 -5.71 41.38 -11.06
N GLU A 298 -5.90 40.98 -9.80
CA GLU A 298 -6.60 41.78 -8.77
C GLU A 298 -5.92 43.14 -8.54
N LEU A 299 -4.59 43.18 -8.53
CA LEU A 299 -3.83 44.44 -8.41
C LEU A 299 -3.90 45.33 -9.66
N SER A 300 -4.17 44.77 -10.84
CA SER A 300 -4.26 45.52 -12.10
C SER A 300 -5.69 45.78 -12.58
N GLU A 301 -6.69 45.22 -11.90
CA GLU A 301 -8.10 45.25 -12.29
C GLU A 301 -8.64 46.67 -12.48
N SER A 302 -8.25 47.60 -11.61
CA SER A 302 -8.68 49.01 -11.68
C SER A 302 -8.09 49.79 -12.86
N GLN A 303 -7.07 49.25 -13.52
CA GLN A 303 -6.34 49.90 -14.62
C GLN A 303 -6.62 49.24 -15.98
N LEU A 304 -7.42 48.17 -15.99
CA LEU A 304 -7.86 47.53 -17.23
C LEU A 304 -8.67 48.52 -18.08
N PRO A 305 -8.53 48.49 -19.42
CA PRO A 305 -7.83 47.49 -20.24
C PRO A 305 -6.32 47.72 -20.42
N GLN A 306 -5.72 48.74 -19.80
CA GLN A 306 -4.27 48.96 -19.90
C GLN A 306 -3.51 47.96 -19.03
N LEU A 307 -2.55 47.24 -19.62
CA LEU A 307 -1.70 46.31 -18.88
C LEU A 307 -0.77 47.09 -17.93
N ALA A 308 -1.13 47.13 -16.65
CA ALA A 308 -0.36 47.82 -15.61
C ALA A 308 1.02 47.18 -15.38
N LYS A 309 2.05 48.01 -15.19
CA LYS A 309 3.34 47.57 -14.64
C LYS A 309 3.26 47.64 -13.13
N LEU A 310 3.29 46.48 -12.47
CA LEU A 310 3.21 46.36 -11.02
C LEU A 310 4.60 46.27 -10.40
N GLU A 311 4.85 47.04 -9.34
CA GLU A 311 6.08 46.95 -8.57
C GLU A 311 6.14 45.64 -7.76
N LEU A 312 7.34 45.04 -7.67
CA LEU A 312 7.55 43.81 -6.91
C LEU A 312 7.22 43.95 -5.42
N LYS A 313 7.35 45.17 -4.87
CA LYS A 313 6.99 45.47 -3.48
C LYS A 313 5.48 45.28 -3.26
N THR A 314 4.64 45.84 -4.12
CA THR A 314 3.18 45.72 -4.06
C THR A 314 2.73 44.26 -4.15
N ILE A 315 3.34 43.48 -5.06
CA ILE A 315 3.04 42.05 -5.19
C ILE A 315 3.41 41.30 -3.90
N ARG A 316 4.56 41.62 -3.31
CA ARG A 316 5.07 40.97 -2.09
C ARG A 316 4.20 41.27 -0.87
N ASP A 317 3.64 42.47 -0.77
CA ASP A 317 2.84 42.90 0.37
C ASP A 317 1.39 42.42 0.28
N TYR A 318 0.90 42.09 -0.93
CA TYR A 318 -0.48 41.62 -1.16
C TYR A 318 -0.78 40.21 -0.61
N ARG A 319 0.18 39.27 -0.70
CA ARG A 319 0.02 37.88 -0.25
C ARG A 319 1.35 37.32 0.26
N TYR A 320 1.32 36.32 1.13
CA TYR A 320 2.54 35.62 1.55
C TYR A 320 3.10 34.77 0.40
N TRP A 321 4.36 35.02 0.02
CA TRP A 321 5.06 34.26 -1.01
C TRP A 321 6.27 33.54 -0.43
N ARG A 322 6.32 32.21 -0.62
CA ARG A 322 7.46 31.42 -0.17
C ARG A 322 8.70 31.62 -1.06
N ALA A 323 8.51 31.86 -2.36
CA ALA A 323 9.60 32.00 -3.34
C ALA A 323 9.20 32.89 -4.54
N LEU A 324 8.78 34.14 -4.27
CA LEU A 324 8.25 35.05 -5.29
C LEU A 324 9.16 35.21 -6.53
N LYS A 325 10.48 35.35 -6.32
CA LYS A 325 11.45 35.50 -7.42
C LYS A 325 11.42 34.32 -8.39
N ASN A 326 11.33 33.10 -7.87
CA ASN A 326 11.29 31.88 -8.69
C ASN A 326 9.95 31.77 -9.41
N LEU A 327 8.83 32.09 -8.74
CA LEU A 327 7.51 32.07 -9.35
C LEU A 327 7.38 33.07 -10.51
N LEU A 328 7.92 34.27 -10.33
CA LEU A 328 7.97 35.28 -11.39
C LEU A 328 8.84 34.82 -12.56
N GLN A 329 9.97 34.18 -12.28
CA GLN A 329 10.81 33.62 -13.34
C GLN A 329 10.08 32.50 -14.11
N ASP A 330 9.44 31.56 -13.39
CA ASP A 330 8.67 30.47 -13.99
C ASP A 330 7.48 30.99 -14.83
N ALA A 331 6.80 32.04 -14.37
CA ALA A 331 5.71 32.68 -15.10
C ALA A 331 6.22 33.46 -16.33
N ALA A 332 7.40 34.08 -16.24
CA ALA A 332 8.04 34.76 -17.37
C ALA A 332 8.51 33.77 -18.44
N GLU A 333 9.15 32.67 -18.05
CA GLU A 333 9.57 31.58 -18.95
C GLU A 333 8.37 30.95 -19.67
N ALA A 334 7.20 30.90 -19.03
CA ALA A 334 5.99 30.42 -19.65
C ALA A 334 5.22 31.46 -20.48
N GLY A 335 5.75 32.69 -20.62
CA GLY A 335 5.16 33.76 -21.42
C GLY A 335 3.89 34.38 -20.83
N GLU A 336 3.65 34.22 -19.52
CA GLU A 336 2.48 34.80 -18.84
C GLU A 336 2.75 36.21 -18.32
N ILE A 337 4.00 36.52 -18.00
CA ILE A 337 4.39 37.86 -17.54
C ILE A 337 5.63 38.35 -18.28
N VAL A 338 5.74 39.67 -18.41
CA VAL A 338 6.97 40.36 -18.79
C VAL A 338 7.55 40.97 -17.53
N ARG A 339 8.81 40.62 -17.23
CA ARG A 339 9.55 41.20 -16.10
C ARG A 339 10.51 42.26 -16.60
N SER A 340 10.48 43.44 -16.00
CA SER A 340 11.39 44.56 -16.27
C SER A 340 11.96 45.07 -14.94
N GLY A 341 13.08 44.50 -14.51
CA GLY A 341 13.75 44.84 -13.24
C GLY A 341 12.87 44.53 -12.02
N GLU A 342 12.46 45.60 -11.32
CA GLU A 342 11.58 45.60 -10.14
C GLU A 342 10.09 45.73 -10.50
N THR A 343 9.73 45.57 -11.77
CA THR A 343 8.33 45.54 -12.23
C THR A 343 7.98 44.24 -12.94
N ALA A 344 6.72 43.83 -12.78
CA ALA A 344 6.11 42.71 -13.49
C ALA A 344 4.80 43.16 -14.14
N GLN A 345 4.55 42.70 -15.36
CA GLN A 345 3.36 43.04 -16.15
C GLN A 345 2.78 41.76 -16.75
N LEU A 346 1.46 41.57 -16.73
CA LEU A 346 0.81 40.45 -17.40
C LEU A 346 0.97 40.58 -18.92
N THR A 347 1.25 39.47 -19.62
CA THR A 347 1.10 39.41 -21.08
C THR A 347 -0.37 39.24 -21.45
N PRO A 348 -0.76 39.43 -22.73
CA PRO A 348 -2.13 39.10 -23.16
C PRO A 348 -2.55 37.65 -22.85
N LEU A 349 -1.59 36.71 -22.92
CA LEU A 349 -1.82 35.31 -22.55
C LEU A 349 -1.98 35.14 -21.04
N GLY A 350 -1.13 35.79 -20.24
CA GLY A 350 -1.22 35.80 -18.79
C GLY A 350 -2.52 36.43 -18.29
N LEU A 351 -2.95 37.53 -18.90
CA LEU A 351 -4.20 38.21 -18.56
C LEU A 351 -5.40 37.29 -18.74
N ARG A 352 -5.51 36.60 -19.88
CA ARG A 352 -6.61 35.63 -20.12
C ARG A 352 -6.63 34.49 -19.10
N ARG A 353 -5.45 33.94 -18.77
CA ARG A 353 -5.33 32.87 -17.75
C ARG A 353 -5.70 33.39 -16.37
N ALA A 354 -5.15 34.53 -15.98
CA ALA A 354 -5.40 35.17 -14.70
C ALA A 354 -6.89 35.52 -14.55
N ALA A 355 -7.51 36.15 -15.55
CA ALA A 355 -8.94 36.44 -15.56
C ALA A 355 -9.79 35.17 -15.37
N LYS A 356 -9.46 34.07 -16.07
CA LYS A 356 -10.16 32.80 -15.90
C LYS A 356 -10.04 32.24 -14.49
N LEU A 357 -8.84 32.28 -13.91
CA LEU A 357 -8.58 31.83 -12.53
C LEU A 357 -9.34 32.69 -11.52
N THR A 358 -9.25 34.02 -11.63
CA THR A 358 -9.96 34.95 -10.75
C THR A 358 -11.48 34.77 -10.85
N LYS A 359 -12.01 34.57 -12.06
CA LYS A 359 -13.45 34.28 -12.26
C LYS A 359 -13.88 33.00 -11.54
N ALA A 360 -13.13 31.91 -11.73
CA ALA A 360 -13.42 30.63 -11.09
C ALA A 360 -13.41 30.75 -9.55
N HIS A 361 -12.45 31.48 -9.01
CA HIS A 361 -12.37 31.71 -7.58
C HIS A 361 -13.56 32.50 -7.02
N ARG A 362 -13.89 33.63 -7.65
CA ARG A 362 -15.01 34.48 -7.20
C ARG A 362 -16.36 33.76 -7.28
N LEU A 363 -16.56 32.95 -8.32
CA LEU A 363 -17.74 32.06 -8.43
C LEU A 363 -17.84 31.10 -7.23
N TRP A 364 -16.70 30.56 -6.79
CA TRP A 364 -16.65 29.64 -5.67
C TRP A 364 -16.87 30.34 -4.32
N GLU A 365 -16.25 31.50 -4.09
CA GLU A 365 -16.53 32.34 -2.92
C GLU A 365 -18.04 32.59 -2.79
N MET A 366 -18.71 32.95 -3.90
CA MET A 366 -20.15 33.15 -3.93
C MET A 366 -20.95 31.89 -3.62
N TYR A 367 -20.61 30.77 -4.24
CA TYR A 367 -21.25 29.50 -3.97
C TYR A 367 -21.14 29.11 -2.48
N MET A 368 -19.94 29.21 -1.91
CA MET A 368 -19.67 28.90 -0.50
C MET A 368 -20.46 29.79 0.46
N MET A 369 -20.52 31.10 0.18
CA MET A 369 -21.31 32.05 0.97
C MET A 369 -22.81 31.74 0.93
N GLN A 370 -23.35 31.38 -0.25
CA GLN A 370 -24.79 31.18 -0.43
C GLN A 370 -25.29 29.80 0.02
N HIS A 371 -24.52 28.73 -0.21
CA HIS A 371 -25.00 27.36 -0.07
C HIS A 371 -24.43 26.61 1.12
N VAL A 372 -23.24 27.00 1.60
CA VAL A 372 -22.52 26.25 2.65
C VAL A 372 -22.60 26.97 4.01
N GLY A 373 -23.00 28.24 4.05
CA GLY A 373 -23.23 28.98 5.31
C GLY A 373 -21.96 29.20 6.14
N ILE A 374 -20.78 29.13 5.51
CA ILE A 374 -19.51 29.48 6.15
C ILE A 374 -19.37 31.00 6.15
N ALA A 375 -19.13 31.60 7.31
CA ALA A 375 -18.93 33.04 7.45
C ALA A 375 -17.72 33.51 6.63
N SER A 376 -17.83 34.71 6.04
CA SER A 376 -16.90 35.34 5.10
C SER A 376 -15.42 35.24 5.49
N ASP A 377 -15.13 35.25 6.79
CA ASP A 377 -13.77 35.39 7.32
C ASP A 377 -12.95 34.09 7.25
N HIS A 378 -13.54 32.97 6.79
CA HIS A 378 -12.88 31.66 6.65
C HIS A 378 -12.94 31.09 5.22
N VAL A 379 -13.55 31.81 4.27
CA VAL A 379 -13.81 31.33 2.90
C VAL A 379 -12.54 31.28 2.04
N ASP A 380 -11.60 32.22 2.20
CA ASP A 380 -10.37 32.29 1.40
C ASP A 380 -9.52 31.02 1.46
N ARG A 381 -9.44 30.37 2.64
CA ARG A 381 -8.61 29.17 2.84
C ARG A 381 -9.23 27.92 2.23
N ASP A 382 -10.55 27.77 2.36
CA ASP A 382 -11.26 26.57 1.88
C ASP A 382 -11.58 26.68 0.38
N ALA A 383 -11.61 27.89 -0.18
CA ALA A 383 -11.77 28.14 -1.61
C ALA A 383 -10.52 27.80 -2.44
N ASP A 384 -9.34 28.20 -1.94
CA ASP A 384 -8.04 27.94 -2.59
C ASP A 384 -7.79 26.42 -2.78
N ASP A 385 -8.34 25.55 -1.92
CA ASP A 385 -8.13 24.10 -1.96
C ASP A 385 -9.06 23.34 -2.95
N VAL A 386 -10.19 23.94 -3.37
CA VAL A 386 -11.27 23.23 -4.09
C VAL A 386 -11.64 23.86 -5.45
N GLU A 387 -11.17 25.07 -5.75
CA GLU A 387 -11.48 25.83 -6.98
C GLU A 387 -11.18 25.09 -8.30
N HIS A 388 -10.31 24.07 -8.28
CA HIS A 388 -9.95 23.27 -9.45
C HIS A 388 -10.85 22.06 -9.73
N LEU A 389 -11.89 21.81 -8.92
CA LEU A 389 -12.68 20.57 -8.95
C LEU A 389 -14.12 20.73 -9.48
N LEU A 390 -14.48 21.89 -10.01
CA LEU A 390 -15.85 22.19 -10.45
C LEU A 390 -16.26 21.47 -11.76
N PRO A 391 -17.39 20.74 -11.77
CA PRO A 391 -18.01 20.24 -13.01
C PRO A 391 -18.53 21.39 -13.90
N GLU A 392 -18.38 21.28 -15.22
CA GLU A 392 -18.77 22.33 -16.19
C GLU A 392 -20.25 22.76 -16.08
N GLY A 393 -21.15 21.86 -15.68
CA GLY A 393 -22.57 22.19 -15.51
C GLY A 393 -22.85 23.15 -14.35
N LEU A 394 -22.13 23.05 -13.24
CA LEU A 394 -22.31 23.92 -12.07
C LEU A 394 -21.79 25.34 -12.35
N LEU A 395 -20.75 25.45 -13.18
CA LEU A 395 -20.19 26.73 -13.63
C LEU A 395 -21.23 27.55 -14.41
N ILE A 396 -22.01 26.90 -15.28
CA ILE A 396 -23.04 27.57 -16.10
C ILE A 396 -24.18 28.12 -15.24
N GLU A 397 -24.59 27.37 -14.22
CA GLU A 397 -25.67 27.76 -13.30
C GLU A 397 -25.27 28.98 -12.44
N LEU A 398 -24.04 28.97 -11.92
CA LEU A 398 -23.48 30.10 -11.17
C LEU A 398 -23.26 31.34 -12.05
N GLU A 399 -22.85 31.15 -13.31
CA GLU A 399 -22.75 32.24 -14.28
C GLU A 399 -24.12 32.88 -14.58
N GLN A 400 -25.19 32.09 -14.71
CA GLN A 400 -26.55 32.63 -14.89
C GLN A 400 -27.05 33.40 -13.67
N GLN A 401 -26.73 32.95 -12.45
CA GLN A 401 -27.07 33.68 -11.22
C GLN A 401 -26.35 35.04 -11.16
N LEU A 402 -25.07 35.08 -11.51
CA LEU A 402 -24.29 36.32 -11.60
C LEU A 402 -24.83 37.31 -12.62
N ALA A 403 -25.30 36.81 -13.78
CA ALA A 403 -25.94 37.64 -14.80
C ALA A 403 -27.21 38.30 -14.26
N THR A 404 -27.98 37.55 -13.47
CA THR A 404 -29.25 37.99 -12.88
C THR A 404 -29.04 39.05 -11.79
N GLU A 405 -27.92 38.99 -11.06
CA GLU A 405 -27.54 39.97 -10.04
C GLU A 405 -26.90 41.25 -10.61
N GLY A 406 -26.69 41.35 -11.93
CA GLY A 406 -26.04 42.51 -12.56
C GLY A 406 -24.57 42.66 -12.19
N ARG A 407 -23.92 41.58 -11.76
CA ARG A 407 -22.50 41.54 -11.35
C ARG A 407 -21.61 40.90 -12.42
N LEU A 408 -22.17 40.70 -13.61
CA LEU A 408 -21.52 40.10 -14.77
C LEU A 408 -21.18 41.22 -15.76
N PRO A 409 -19.90 41.47 -16.06
CA PRO A 409 -19.49 42.71 -16.72
C PRO A 409 -19.33 42.62 -18.25
N ASP A 410 -19.36 43.78 -18.91
CA ASP A 410 -19.87 43.97 -20.28
C ASP A 410 -18.82 43.89 -21.41
N VAL A 411 -17.53 44.05 -21.12
CA VAL A 411 -16.50 43.93 -22.17
C VAL A 411 -16.09 42.47 -22.29
N VAL A 412 -17.07 41.59 -22.56
CA VAL A 412 -17.02 40.13 -22.84
C VAL A 412 -16.41 39.23 -21.74
N GLU A 413 -15.69 39.86 -20.81
CA GLU A 413 -14.41 39.37 -20.29
C GLU A 413 -14.12 39.92 -18.88
N GLU A 414 -15.03 40.64 -18.24
CA GLU A 414 -14.69 41.27 -16.98
C GLU A 414 -15.06 40.36 -15.79
N VAL A 415 -14.28 40.47 -14.73
CA VAL A 415 -14.32 39.58 -13.59
C VAL A 415 -15.07 40.33 -12.48
N PRO A 416 -16.02 39.72 -11.74
CA PRO A 416 -16.92 40.44 -10.82
C PRO A 416 -16.16 41.12 -9.69
N HIS A 417 -16.30 42.43 -9.44
CA HIS A 417 -15.47 43.14 -8.44
C HIS A 417 -15.38 42.44 -7.06
N SER A 418 -14.16 42.40 -6.50
CA SER A 418 -13.90 41.85 -5.16
C SER A 418 -14.85 42.48 -4.12
N PRO A 419 -15.50 41.68 -3.27
CA PRO A 419 -16.39 42.18 -2.22
C PRO A 419 -15.65 42.95 -1.11
N HIS A 420 -14.31 42.96 -1.12
CA HIS A 420 -13.49 43.68 -0.14
C HIS A 420 -13.04 45.05 -0.67
N LYS A 421 -13.01 46.07 0.21
CA LYS A 421 -12.36 47.35 -0.09
C LYS A 421 -10.85 47.12 -0.24
N ILE A 422 -10.35 47.20 -1.47
CA ILE A 422 -8.92 47.08 -1.78
C ILE A 422 -8.31 48.49 -1.74
N GLY A 423 -7.54 48.78 -0.69
CA GLY A 423 -6.77 50.01 -0.53
C GLY A 423 -6.91 50.62 0.87
N ALA A 424 -5.84 50.59 1.66
CA ALA A 424 -5.66 51.47 2.81
C ALA A 424 -5.28 52.87 2.31
N GLU A 425 -5.90 53.91 2.90
CA GLU A 425 -5.41 55.29 2.85
C GLU A 425 -3.96 55.41 3.36
#